data_AF-A0A366FR29-F1
#
_entry.id   AF-A0A366FR29-F1
#
_cell.length_a   1.000
_cell.length_b   1.000
_cell.length_c   1.000
_cell.angle_alpha   90.00
_cell.angle_beta   90.00
_cell.angle_gamma   90.00
#
_symmetry.space_group_name_H-M   'P 1'
#
loop_
_entity.id
_entity.type
_entity.pdbx_description
1 polymer ?
#
loop_
_entity_poly.entity_id
_entity_poly.type
_entity_poly.pdbx_seq_one_letter_code
_entity_poly.pdbx_strand_id
1 'polypeptide(L)' 'MKTVYDFVTVISFACLVLTYFMFTEGGLKVLAHFMLPAAAFAIANQVGNVALQRGYLWLDALAVVLIVAGIGYTYIVVRH' A
#
# COMPACT_ATOMS: atom_id res chain seq x y z
N MET A 1 1.82 -10.72 -17.29
CA MET A 1 0.87 -11.56 -16.55
C MET A 1 0.37 -10.77 -15.36
N LYS A 2 -0.92 -10.82 -15.03
CA LYS A 2 -1.46 -10.19 -13.81
C LYS A 2 -1.42 -11.18 -12.65
N THR A 3 -1.02 -10.74 -11.47
CA THR A 3 -0.94 -11.58 -10.26
C THR A 3 -1.98 -11.15 -9.21
N VAL A 4 -2.08 -11.91 -8.11
CA VAL A 4 -2.88 -11.52 -6.95
C VAL A 4 -2.40 -10.20 -6.35
N TYR A 5 -1.09 -9.97 -6.30
CA TYR A 5 -0.52 -8.72 -5.77
C TYR A 5 -0.91 -7.49 -6.58
N ASP A 6 -1.04 -7.62 -7.90
CA ASP A 6 -1.50 -6.50 -8.74
C ASP A 6 -2.93 -6.08 -8.35
N PHE A 7 -3.83 -7.04 -8.12
CA PHE A 7 -5.19 -6.73 -7.68
C PHE A 7 -5.22 -6.14 -6.27
N VAL A 8 -4.52 -6.76 -5.31
CA VAL A 8 -4.53 -6.33 -3.91
C VAL A 8 -3.96 -4.93 -3.75
N THR A 9 -2.83 -4.64 -4.41
CA THR A 9 -2.18 -3.33 -4.29
C THR A 9 -2.96 -2.24 -5.01
N VAL A 10 -3.56 -2.52 -6.17
CA VAL A 10 -4.45 -1.56 -6.86
C VAL A 10 -5.68 -1.23 -6.03
N ILE A 11 -6.32 -2.23 -5.41
CA ILE A 11 -7.44 -2.00 -4.48
C ILE A 11 -6.97 -1.15 -3.29
N SER A 12 -5.83 -1.49 -2.70
CA SER A 12 -5.23 -0.72 -1.58
C SER A 12 -4.96 0.73 -1.96
N PHE A 13 -4.46 0.97 -3.18
CA PHE A 13 -4.26 2.31 -3.73
C PHE A 13 -5.59 3.07 -3.91
N ALA A 14 -6.61 2.42 -4.46
CA ALA A 14 -7.92 3.03 -4.62
C ALA A 14 -8.51 3.41 -3.25
N CYS A 15 -8.44 2.51 -2.26
CA CYS A 15 -8.86 2.78 -0.89
C CYS A 15 -8.06 3.94 -0.27
N LEU A 16 -6.76 4.00 -0.49
CA LEU A 16 -5.90 5.08 0.00
C LEU A 16 -6.34 6.45 -0.55
N VAL A 17 -6.56 6.52 -1.86
CA VAL A 17 -7.00 7.75 -2.54
C VAL A 17 -8.39 8.17 -2.06
N LEU A 18 -9.33 7.22 -1.96
CA LEU A 18 -10.66 7.49 -1.42
C LEU A 18 -10.58 8.00 0.02
N THR A 19 -9.72 7.40 0.83
CA THR A 19 -9.52 7.80 2.23
C THR A 19 -9.01 9.25 2.32
N TYR A 20 -8.05 9.63 1.49
CA TYR A 20 -7.56 11.00 1.42
C TYR A 20 -8.68 11.98 1.08
N PHE A 21 -9.48 11.71 0.05
CA PHE A 21 -10.55 12.61 -0.37
C PHE A 21 -11.76 12.64 0.59
N MET A 22 -12.06 11.53 1.26
CA MET A 22 -13.24 11.45 2.14
C MET A 22 -12.97 11.98 3.55
N PHE A 23 -11.76 11.80 4.07
CA PHE A 23 -11.46 12.03 5.49
C PHE A 23 -10.42 13.13 5.75
N THR A 24 -9.88 13.78 4.72
CA THR A 24 -8.92 14.88 4.93
C THR A 24 -9.42 16.17 4.31
N GLU A 25 -9.10 17.31 4.92
CA GLU A 25 -9.38 18.65 4.36
C GLU A 25 -8.48 18.98 3.14
N GLY A 26 -7.65 18.02 2.73
CA GLY A 26 -6.65 18.18 1.67
C GLY A 26 -5.41 18.95 2.13
N GLY A 27 -4.49 19.15 1.19
CA GLY A 27 -3.28 19.95 1.39
C GLY A 27 -1.99 19.16 1.26
N LEU A 28 -0.92 19.86 0.84
CA LEU A 28 0.34 19.24 0.45
C LEU A 28 1.00 18.43 1.58
N LYS A 29 0.85 18.87 2.83
CA LYS A 29 1.42 18.19 4.01
C LYS A 29 0.75 16.86 4.28
N VAL A 30 -0.59 16.81 4.23
CA VAL A 30 -1.34 15.57 4.44
C VAL A 30 -1.11 14.64 3.25
N LEU A 31 -1.11 15.16 2.03
CA LEU A 31 -0.78 14.39 0.83
C LEU A 31 0.59 13.71 0.95
N ALA A 32 1.62 14.42 1.46
CA ALA A 32 2.94 13.84 1.67
C ALA A 32 2.94 12.65 2.65
N HIS A 33 2.08 12.67 3.68
CA HIS A 33 1.91 11.52 4.58
C HIS A 33 1.24 10.34 3.85
N PHE A 34 0.31 10.59 2.94
CA PHE A 34 -0.31 9.55 2.11
C PHE A 34 0.63 9.01 1.02
N MET A 35 1.72 9.70 0.68
CA MET A 35 2.73 9.19 -0.26
C MET A 35 3.55 8.03 0.31
N LEU A 36 3.78 8.00 1.63
CA LEU A 36 4.46 6.89 2.32
C LEU A 36 3.76 5.53 2.14
N PRO A 37 2.47 5.38 2.50
CA PRO A 37 1.74 4.12 2.30
C PRO A 37 1.54 3.81 0.81
N ALA A 38 1.38 4.83 -0.05
CA ALA A 38 1.41 4.64 -1.50
C ALA A 38 2.72 3.99 -1.98
N ALA A 39 3.88 4.49 -1.54
CA ALA A 39 5.16 3.87 -1.86
C ALA A 39 5.27 2.45 -1.31
N ALA A 40 4.79 2.20 -0.09
CA ALA A 40 4.77 0.87 0.50
C ALA A 40 3.95 -0.13 -0.35
N PHE A 41 2.78 0.27 -0.85
CA PHE A 41 1.96 -0.58 -1.73
C PHE A 41 2.62 -0.83 -3.09
N ALA A 42 3.29 0.17 -3.67
CA ALA A 42 4.04 -0.02 -4.92
C ALA A 42 5.19 -1.01 -4.76
N ILE A 43 5.96 -0.89 -3.67
CA ILE A 43 7.07 -1.79 -3.35
C ILE A 43 6.53 -3.19 -3.06
N ALA A 44 5.45 -3.30 -2.27
CA ALA A 44 4.81 -4.59 -1.98
C ALA A 44 4.34 -5.30 -3.26
N ASN A 45 3.84 -4.55 -4.26
CA ASN A 45 3.45 -5.15 -5.54
C ASN A 45 4.64 -5.78 -6.25
N GLN A 46 5.73 -5.04 -6.41
CA GLN A 46 6.92 -5.55 -7.09
C GLN A 46 7.54 -6.72 -6.35
N VAL A 47 7.69 -6.59 -5.02
CA VAL A 47 8.27 -7.62 -4.17
C VAL A 47 7.41 -8.89 -4.17
N GLY A 48 6.10 -8.76 -3.98
CA GLY A 48 5.16 -9.87 -3.99
C GLY A 48 5.11 -10.58 -5.35
N ASN A 49 5.17 -9.82 -6.45
CA ASN A 49 5.24 -10.38 -7.79
C ASN A 49 6.52 -11.19 -8.02
N VAL A 50 7.67 -10.69 -7.57
CA VAL A 50 8.94 -11.42 -7.65
C VAL A 50 8.91 -12.65 -6.74
N ALA A 51 8.35 -12.52 -5.53
CA ALA A 51 8.20 -13.62 -4.59
C ALA A 51 7.40 -14.77 -5.19
N LEU A 52 6.23 -14.46 -5.77
CA LEU A 52 5.33 -15.43 -6.37
C LEU A 52 5.95 -16.13 -7.58
N GLN A 53 6.69 -15.39 -8.41
CA GLN A 53 7.35 -15.95 -9.60
C GLN A 53 8.55 -16.84 -9.27
N ARG A 54 9.30 -16.51 -8.21
CA ARG A 54 10.52 -17.23 -7.84
C ARG A 54 10.37 -18.21 -6.67
N GLY A 55 9.19 -18.25 -6.04
CA GLY A 55 8.90 -19.12 -4.89
C GLY A 55 9.57 -18.69 -3.59
N TYR A 56 9.92 -17.40 -3.44
CA TYR A 56 10.61 -16.90 -2.25
C TYR A 56 9.61 -16.52 -1.14
N LEU A 57 9.33 -17.45 -0.23
CA LEU A 57 8.41 -17.26 0.91
C LEU A 57 8.73 -16.04 1.78
N TRP A 58 10.01 -15.68 1.92
CA TRP A 58 10.41 -14.53 2.74
C TRP A 58 10.05 -13.18 2.09
N LEU A 59 10.13 -13.09 0.76
CA LEU A 59 9.70 -11.89 0.02
C LEU A 59 8.17 -11.76 0.05
N ASP A 60 7.47 -12.90 0.01
CA ASP A 60 6.01 -12.96 0.13
C ASP A 60 5.55 -12.39 1.48
N ALA A 61 6.16 -12.86 2.58
CA ALA A 61 5.91 -12.33 3.91
C ALA A 61 6.23 -10.83 4.01
N LEU A 62 7.33 -10.37 3.40
CA LEU A 62 7.70 -8.96 3.38
C LEU A 62 6.65 -8.10 2.65
N ALA A 63 6.14 -8.57 1.51
CA ALA A 63 5.09 -7.88 0.76
C ALA A 63 3.81 -7.74 1.60
N VAL A 64 3.39 -8.80 2.30
CA VAL A 64 2.23 -8.77 3.21
C VAL A 64 2.46 -7.77 4.34
N VAL A 65 3.63 -7.79 4.97
CA VAL A 65 3.97 -6.83 6.06
C VAL A 65 3.93 -5.39 5.55
N LEU A 66 4.45 -5.12 4.35
CA LEU A 66 4.39 -3.78 3.75
C LEU A 66 2.96 -3.30 3.49
N ILE A 67 2.07 -4.20 3.04
CA ILE A 67 0.65 -3.87 2.85
C ILE A 67 0.00 -3.55 4.20
N VAL A 68 0.20 -4.39 5.21
CA VAL A 68 -0.37 -4.16 6.55
C VAL A 68 0.18 -2.88 7.17
N ALA A 69 1.49 -2.62 7.02
CA ALA A 69 2.11 -1.40 7.52
C ALA A 69 1.57 -0.14 6.80
N GLY A 70 1.38 -0.21 5.48
CA GLY A 70 0.77 0.88 4.71
C GLY A 70 -0.65 1.19 5.20
N ILE A 71 -1.49 0.18 5.34
CA ILE A 71 -2.87 0.33 5.86
C ILE A 71 -2.86 0.91 7.28
N GLY A 72 -2.02 0.36 8.16
CA GLY A 72 -1.91 0.80 9.56
C GLY A 72 -1.45 2.25 9.67
N TYR A 73 -0.47 2.66 8.85
CA TYR A 73 -0.01 4.04 8.82
C TYR A 73 -1.09 4.98 8.29
N THR A 74 -1.80 4.62 7.22
CA THR A 74 -2.94 5.41 6.71
C THR A 74 -4.00 5.59 7.79
N TYR A 75 -4.32 4.54 8.55
CA TYR A 75 -5.27 4.63 9.67
C TYR A 75 -4.80 5.62 10.74
N ILE A 76 -3.51 5.59 11.11
CA ILE A 76 -2.95 6.54 12.08
C ILE A 76 -3.05 7.98 11.57
N VAL A 77 -2.70 8.23 10.30
CA VAL A 77 -2.74 9.58 9.70
C VAL A 77 -4.16 10.14 9.65
N VAL A 78 -5.17 9.31 9.35
CA VAL A 78 -6.57 9.76 9.24
C VAL A 78 -7.20 10.04 10.60
N ARG A 79 -6.79 9.31 11.63
CA ARG A 79 -7.35 9.44 12.98
C ARG A 79 -6.80 10.64 13.74
N HIS A 80 -5.77 11.31 13.21
CA HIS A 80 -4.97 12.29 13.92
C HIS A 80 -5.13 13.69 13.36
#